data_AF-A0A956ZFY0-F1
#
_entry.id   AF-A0A956ZFY0-F1
#
_cell.length_a   1.000
_cell.length_b   1.000
_cell.length_c   1.000
_cell.angle_alpha   90.00
_cell.angle_beta   90.00
_cell.angle_gamma   90.00
#
_symmetry.space_group_name_H-M   'P 1'
#
loop_
_entity.id
_entity.type
_entity.pdbx_description
1 polymer ?
#
loop_
_entity_poly.entity_id
_entity_poly.type
_entity_poly.pdbx_seq_one_letter_code
_entity_poly.pdbx_strand_id
1 'polypeptide(L)'
;MTNSTQMDPGTPNLQNTIGYPVSSLKFWMMGIFTGGIYLLYWSYKNFRALQVPSDSKVAAVISCIFLPLSFFSMMQGLETKASENNYPIRTHKWALAWIYFLLVTAAKILDRMSDKVTDETLALPGFGALGCQLLSLFILSIFQRKMLVLNRELRPQAQIASRFTIWDIILMIVCVAVFIALVIFG
;
A
#
# COMPACT_ATOMS: atom_id res chain seq x y z
N MET A 1 -19.33 -29.21 -1.05
CA MET A 1 -18.16 -29.39 -1.94
C MET A 1 -17.44 -28.06 -2.03
N THR A 2 -16.45 -27.85 -1.17
CA THR A 2 -15.66 -26.63 -1.11
C THR A 2 -14.68 -26.61 -2.27
N ASN A 3 -14.85 -25.67 -3.20
CA ASN A 3 -13.86 -25.33 -4.21
C ASN A 3 -12.57 -24.91 -3.49
N SER A 4 -11.64 -25.84 -3.33
CA SER A 4 -10.26 -25.56 -2.98
C SER A 4 -9.60 -24.95 -4.23
N THR A 5 -9.85 -23.66 -4.46
CA THR A 5 -9.03 -22.86 -5.36
C THR A 5 -7.60 -23.06 -4.89
N GLN A 6 -6.79 -23.75 -5.68
CA GLN A 6 -5.37 -23.94 -5.39
C GLN A 6 -4.77 -22.57 -5.10
N MET A 7 -4.43 -22.34 -3.82
CA MET A 7 -3.73 -21.12 -3.43
C MET A 7 -2.34 -21.20 -4.03
N ASP A 8 -1.97 -20.16 -4.79
CA ASP A 8 -0.60 -19.94 -5.24
C ASP A 8 0.33 -20.03 -4.02
N PRO A 9 1.38 -20.89 -4.05
CA PRO A 9 2.29 -21.10 -2.93
C PRO A 9 3.03 -19.83 -2.45
N GLY A 10 2.89 -18.70 -3.17
CA GLY A 10 3.39 -17.38 -2.73
C GLY A 10 2.38 -16.49 -2.01
N THR A 11 1.09 -16.88 -1.89
CA THR A 11 0.05 -16.03 -1.28
C THR A 11 -0.26 -16.44 0.17
N PRO A 12 -0.03 -15.56 1.16
CA PRO A 12 -0.28 -15.89 2.56
C PRO A 12 -1.78 -16.09 2.79
N ASN A 13 -2.12 -17.13 3.57
CA ASN A 13 -3.51 -17.42 3.93
C ASN A 13 -4.05 -16.31 4.84
N LEU A 14 -4.85 -15.42 4.25
CA LEU A 14 -5.45 -14.26 4.91
C LEU A 14 -6.37 -14.60 6.09
N GLN A 15 -6.83 -15.85 6.23
CA GLN A 15 -7.66 -16.25 7.37
C GLN A 15 -6.87 -16.39 8.67
N ASN A 16 -5.54 -16.59 8.59
CA ASN A 16 -4.67 -16.78 9.75
C ASN A 16 -3.83 -15.55 10.08
N THR A 17 -4.08 -14.40 9.45
CA THR A 17 -3.28 -13.18 9.61
C THR A 17 -4.17 -11.99 9.91
N ILE A 18 -3.68 -11.03 10.71
CA ILE A 18 -4.43 -9.83 11.07
C ILE A 18 -4.48 -8.84 9.91
N GLY A 19 -3.39 -8.74 9.17
CA GLY A 19 -3.27 -7.99 7.92
C GLY A 19 -2.55 -8.79 6.85
N TYR A 20 -2.28 -8.20 5.69
CA TYR A 20 -1.58 -8.88 4.59
C TYR A 20 -0.05 -8.86 4.80
N PRO A 21 0.58 -9.99 5.21
CA PRO A 21 1.98 -10.00 5.63
C PRO A 21 2.92 -10.00 4.42
N VAL A 22 3.32 -8.83 3.95
CA VAL A 22 4.38 -8.68 2.92
C VAL A 22 5.66 -8.14 3.55
N SER A 23 6.83 -8.62 3.12
CA SER A 23 8.11 -8.08 3.61
C SER A 23 8.26 -6.59 3.24
N SER A 24 8.92 -5.81 4.10
CA SER A 24 9.15 -4.39 3.84
C SER A 24 9.88 -4.15 2.51
N LEU A 25 10.86 -5.00 2.19
CA LEU A 25 11.61 -4.89 0.93
C LEU A 25 10.71 -5.11 -0.29
N LYS A 26 9.89 -6.17 -0.29
CA LYS A 26 8.95 -6.43 -1.37
C LYS A 26 7.93 -5.30 -1.51
N PHE A 27 7.44 -4.77 -0.39
CA PHE A 27 6.54 -3.62 -0.39
C PHE A 27 7.15 -2.38 -1.07
N TRP A 28 8.40 -2.04 -0.73
CA TRP A 28 9.09 -0.90 -1.35
C TRP A 28 9.35 -1.10 -2.83
N MET A 29 9.89 -2.26 -3.21
CA MET A 29 10.17 -2.59 -4.61
C MET A 29 8.89 -2.54 -5.45
N MET A 30 7.85 -3.24 -5.01
CA MET A 30 6.57 -3.23 -5.73
C MET A 30 5.93 -1.85 -5.73
N GLY A 31 6.01 -1.08 -4.64
CA GLY A 31 5.48 0.28 -4.56
C GLY A 31 6.10 1.21 -5.59
N ILE A 32 7.43 1.18 -5.74
CA ILE A 32 8.18 2.02 -6.69
C ILE A 32 7.94 1.53 -8.13
N PHE A 33 8.21 0.25 -8.40
CA PHE A 33 8.25 -0.24 -9.77
C PHE A 33 6.88 -0.43 -10.42
N THR A 34 5.80 -0.48 -9.64
CA THR A 34 4.43 -0.55 -10.19
C THR A 34 3.73 0.82 -10.26
N GLY A 35 4.42 1.91 -9.91
CA GLY A 35 3.84 3.26 -9.96
C GLY A 35 2.62 3.45 -9.05
N GLY A 36 2.49 2.64 -8.00
CA GLY A 36 1.35 2.68 -7.08
C GLY A 36 0.21 1.70 -7.37
N ILE A 37 0.21 0.98 -8.49
CA ILE A 37 -0.80 -0.08 -8.77
C ILE A 37 -0.76 -1.15 -7.68
N TYR A 38 0.44 -1.56 -7.27
CA TYR A 38 0.59 -2.50 -6.16
C TYR A 38 0.00 -1.97 -4.84
N LEU A 39 0.03 -0.66 -4.59
CA LEU A 39 -0.53 -0.08 -3.37
C LEU A 39 -2.05 -0.24 -3.30
N LEU A 40 -2.73 -0.23 -4.45
CA LEU A 40 -4.16 -0.55 -4.53
C LEU A 40 -4.41 -2.02 -4.17
N TYR A 41 -3.66 -2.94 -4.77
CA TYR A 41 -3.77 -4.36 -4.42
C TYR A 41 -3.48 -4.62 -2.93
N TRP A 42 -2.40 -4.02 -2.43
CA TRP A 42 -1.97 -4.13 -1.04
C TRP A 42 -3.00 -3.56 -0.07
N SER A 43 -3.57 -2.38 -0.35
CA SER A 43 -4.56 -1.75 0.52
C SER A 43 -5.86 -2.55 0.53
N TYR A 44 -6.31 -3.04 -0.63
CA TYR A 44 -7.48 -3.91 -0.73
C TYR A 44 -7.31 -5.16 0.14
N LYS A 45 -6.15 -5.84 0.07
CA LYS A 45 -5.86 -7.02 0.89
C LYS A 45 -5.87 -6.70 2.38
N ASN A 46 -5.36 -5.54 2.80
CA ASN A 46 -5.40 -5.11 4.19
C ASN A 46 -6.81 -4.75 4.67
N PHE A 47 -7.60 -4.02 3.87
CA PHE A 47 -9.01 -3.74 4.21
C PHE A 47 -9.83 -5.03 4.34
N ARG A 48 -9.62 -6.01 3.45
CA ARG A 48 -10.25 -7.33 3.53
C ARG A 48 -9.84 -8.10 4.79
N ALA A 49 -8.56 -8.08 5.17
CA ALA A 49 -8.08 -8.78 6.36
C ALA A 49 -8.57 -8.12 7.67
N LEU A 50 -8.59 -6.78 7.70
CA LEU A 50 -9.04 -6.01 8.86
C LEU A 50 -10.56 -5.93 8.97
N GLN A 51 -11.30 -6.25 7.90
CA GLN A 51 -12.77 -6.15 7.81
C GLN A 51 -13.29 -4.72 8.01
N VAL A 52 -12.53 -3.72 7.57
CA VAL A 52 -12.88 -2.30 7.67
C VAL A 52 -13.11 -1.73 6.27
N PRO A 53 -14.15 -0.90 6.03
CA PRO A 53 -15.17 -0.46 6.98
C PRO A 53 -16.27 -1.49 7.27
N SER A 54 -16.37 -2.56 6.47
CA SER A 54 -17.28 -3.69 6.69
C SER A 54 -16.73 -4.93 5.97
N ASP A 55 -17.29 -6.13 6.22
CA ASP A 55 -16.97 -7.34 5.44
C ASP A 55 -17.47 -7.26 3.97
N SER A 56 -18.06 -6.13 3.58
CA SER A 56 -18.40 -5.90 2.17
C SER A 56 -17.14 -5.78 1.32
N LYS A 57 -17.04 -6.65 0.30
CA LYS A 57 -15.99 -6.59 -0.73
C LYS A 57 -16.00 -5.24 -1.45
N VAL A 58 -17.18 -4.69 -1.73
CA VAL A 58 -17.35 -3.42 -2.45
C VAL A 58 -16.81 -2.27 -1.62
N ALA A 59 -17.09 -2.25 -0.31
CA ALA A 59 -16.57 -1.22 0.58
C ALA A 59 -15.03 -1.22 0.62
N ALA A 60 -14.41 -2.40 0.67
CA ALA A 60 -12.95 -2.53 0.64
C ALA A 60 -12.33 -2.01 -0.68
N VAL A 61 -13.01 -2.20 -1.82
CA VAL A 61 -12.56 -1.67 -3.12
C VAL A 61 -12.64 -0.14 -3.13
N ILE A 62 -13.76 0.43 -2.68
CA ILE A 62 -13.93 1.90 -2.60
C ILE A 62 -12.85 2.49 -1.67
N SER A 63 -12.64 1.90 -0.50
CA SER A 63 -11.62 2.36 0.45
C SER A 63 -10.19 2.26 -0.09
N CYS A 64 -9.92 1.29 -0.97
CA CYS A 64 -8.64 1.17 -1.67
C CYS A 64 -8.44 2.29 -2.71
N ILE A 65 -9.46 2.61 -3.51
CA ILE A 65 -9.40 3.72 -4.47
C ILE A 65 -9.21 5.05 -3.73
N PHE A 66 -9.94 5.25 -2.63
CA PHE A 66 -9.84 6.43 -1.77
C PHE A 66 -8.92 6.17 -0.57
N LEU A 67 -7.76 5.53 -0.80
CA LEU A 67 -6.80 5.22 0.26
C LEU A 67 -6.39 6.45 1.08
N PRO A 68 -6.12 7.64 0.50
CA PRO A 68 -5.78 8.83 1.30
C PRO A 68 -6.83 9.21 2.34
N LEU A 69 -8.11 8.98 2.04
CA LEU A 69 -9.21 9.25 2.96
C LEU A 69 -9.44 8.08 3.93
N SER A 70 -9.28 6.84 3.44
CA SER A 70 -9.60 5.62 4.19
C SER A 70 -8.43 5.08 5.03
N PHE A 71 -7.23 5.67 4.91
CA PHE A 71 -6.04 5.22 5.62
C PHE A 71 -6.19 5.31 7.15
N PHE A 72 -6.91 6.33 7.63
CA PHE A 72 -7.28 6.42 9.05
C PHE A 72 -8.06 5.19 9.51
N SER A 73 -9.10 4.81 8.77
CA SER A 73 -9.93 3.63 9.07
C SER A 73 -9.09 2.35 9.05
N MET A 74 -8.13 2.24 8.12
CA MET A 74 -7.20 1.09 8.07
C MET A 74 -6.32 1.00 9.33
N MET A 75 -5.76 2.13 9.79
CA MET A 75 -5.00 2.17 11.04
C MET A 75 -5.87 1.87 12.26
N GLN A 76 -7.09 2.39 12.29
CA GLN A 76 -8.04 2.09 13.36
C GLN A 76 -8.40 0.61 13.39
N GLY A 77 -8.62 -0.02 12.23
CA GLY A 77 -8.86 -1.45 12.12
C GLY A 77 -7.71 -2.28 12.68
N LEU A 78 -6.47 -1.87 12.41
CA LEU A 78 -5.29 -2.52 12.98
C LEU A 78 -5.25 -2.42 14.51
N GLU A 79 -5.50 -1.24 15.08
CA GLU A 79 -5.56 -1.05 16.54
C GLU A 79 -6.68 -1.86 17.18
N THR A 80 -7.88 -1.87 16.58
CA THR A 80 -9.02 -2.66 17.06
C THR A 80 -8.68 -4.15 17.07
N LYS A 81 -8.13 -4.68 15.98
CA LYS A 81 -7.70 -6.08 15.90
C LYS A 81 -6.59 -6.41 16.90
N ALA A 82 -5.65 -5.50 17.11
CA ALA A 82 -4.60 -5.67 18.12
C ALA A 82 -5.18 -5.72 19.54
N SER A 83 -6.12 -4.84 19.85
CA SER A 83 -6.83 -4.80 21.13
C SER A 83 -7.69 -6.05 21.37
N GLU A 84 -8.39 -6.55 20.35
CA GLU A 84 -9.17 -7.81 20.40
C GLU A 84 -8.29 -9.01 20.77
N ASN A 85 -7.00 -8.97 20.47
CA ASN A 85 -6.02 -10.01 20.77
C ASN A 85 -5.16 -9.68 22.00
N ASN A 86 -5.62 -8.79 22.89
CA ASN A 86 -4.91 -8.38 24.12
C ASN A 86 -3.51 -7.77 23.90
N TYR A 87 -3.26 -7.20 22.72
CA TYR A 87 -2.00 -6.52 22.38
C TYR A 87 -2.30 -5.07 21.95
N PRO A 88 -2.66 -4.17 22.89
CA PRO A 88 -3.05 -2.81 22.53
C PRO A 88 -1.84 -2.04 21.98
N ILE A 89 -1.90 -1.71 20.69
CA ILE A 89 -0.93 -0.80 20.07
C ILE A 89 -1.51 0.61 20.04
N ARG A 90 -0.66 1.61 20.32
CA ARG A 90 -0.99 3.01 20.06
C ARG A 90 -0.26 3.47 18.81
N THR A 91 -1.02 4.02 17.88
CA THR A 91 -0.51 4.69 16.69
C THR A 91 -0.97 6.13 16.68
N HIS A 92 -0.10 7.04 16.23
CA HIS A 92 -0.48 8.43 15.94
C HIS A 92 -1.29 8.50 14.64
N LYS A 93 -2.40 7.75 14.59
CA LYS A 93 -3.21 7.50 13.39
C LYS A 93 -3.75 8.79 12.76
N TRP A 94 -4.12 9.78 13.56
CA TRP A 94 -4.51 11.10 13.05
C TRP A 94 -3.36 11.82 12.34
N ALA A 95 -2.19 11.91 12.98
CA ALA A 95 -1.03 12.59 12.39
C ALA A 95 -0.58 11.89 11.10
N LEU A 96 -0.47 10.56 11.12
CA LEU A 96 -0.07 9.79 9.93
C LEU A 96 -1.10 9.89 8.80
N ALA A 97 -2.40 9.89 9.10
CA ALA A 97 -3.45 10.05 8.09
C ALA A 97 -3.40 11.43 7.44
N TRP A 98 -3.29 12.49 8.24
CA TRP A 98 -3.19 13.86 7.71
C TRP A 98 -1.92 14.06 6.89
N ILE A 99 -0.77 13.62 7.40
CA ILE A 99 0.51 13.72 6.66
C ILE A 99 0.40 12.95 5.34
N TYR A 100 -0.12 11.73 5.34
CA TYR A 100 -0.30 10.95 4.12
C TYR A 100 -1.23 11.65 3.12
N PHE A 101 -2.39 12.12 3.58
CA PHE A 101 -3.34 12.85 2.74
C PHE A 101 -2.72 14.11 2.12
N LEU A 102 -2.02 14.91 2.92
CA LEU A 102 -1.35 16.12 2.46
C LEU A 102 -0.24 15.81 1.45
N LEU A 103 0.56 14.77 1.66
CA LEU A 103 1.61 14.37 0.74
C LEU A 103 1.07 13.90 -0.61
N VAL A 104 0.01 13.08 -0.60
CA VAL A 104 -0.61 12.62 -1.85
C VAL A 104 -1.24 13.79 -2.61
N THR A 105 -1.88 14.71 -1.89
CA THR A 105 -2.48 15.93 -2.48
C THR A 105 -1.40 16.85 -3.04
N ALA A 106 -0.32 17.09 -2.29
CA ALA A 106 0.81 17.91 -2.70
C ALA A 106 1.50 17.34 -3.95
N ALA A 107 1.71 16.02 -4.01
CA ALA A 107 2.27 15.36 -5.19
C ALA A 107 1.43 15.65 -6.45
N LYS A 108 0.10 15.54 -6.34
CA LYS A 108 -0.80 15.81 -7.47
C LYS A 108 -0.84 17.28 -7.87
N ILE A 109 -0.75 18.21 -6.92
CA ILE A 109 -0.67 19.64 -7.22
C ILE A 109 0.66 19.96 -7.93
N LEU A 110 1.77 19.43 -7.42
CA LEU A 110 3.10 19.63 -8.00
C LEU A 110 3.22 19.03 -9.40
N ASP A 111 2.70 17.82 -9.63
CA ASP A 111 2.60 17.22 -10.98
C ASP A 111 1.86 18.16 -11.94
N ARG A 112 0.67 18.64 -11.53
CA ARG A 112 -0.16 19.53 -12.35
C ARG A 112 0.47 20.90 -12.60
N MET A 113 1.32 21.37 -11.70
CA MET A 113 2.10 22.60 -11.89
C MET A 113 3.27 22.35 -12.83
N SER A 114 3.93 21.20 -12.74
CA SER A 114 5.01 20.79 -13.64
C SER A 114 4.53 20.78 -15.09
N ASP A 115 3.33 20.27 -15.36
CA ASP A 115 2.74 20.24 -16.71
C ASP A 115 2.51 21.63 -17.33
N LYS A 116 2.40 22.67 -16.49
CA LYS A 116 2.10 24.05 -16.92
C LYS A 116 3.34 24.92 -17.04
N VAL A 117 4.44 24.55 -16.39
CA VAL A 117 5.68 25.31 -16.38
C VAL A 117 6.63 24.63 -17.37
N THR A 118 6.54 25.04 -18.62
CA THR A 118 7.36 24.52 -19.74
C THR A 118 8.80 25.04 -19.73
N ASP A 119 9.17 25.91 -18.79
CA ASP A 119 10.52 26.46 -18.69
C ASP A 119 11.49 25.44 -18.06
N GLU A 120 12.49 25.04 -18.84
CA GLU A 120 13.56 24.08 -18.51
C GLU A 120 14.36 24.42 -17.22
N THR A 121 14.18 25.62 -16.66
CA THR A 121 14.87 26.08 -15.45
C THR A 121 14.20 25.68 -14.14
N LEU A 122 12.96 25.16 -14.16
CA LEU A 122 12.27 24.68 -12.96
C LEU A 122 11.95 23.18 -13.05
N ALA A 123 12.97 22.31 -12.98
CA ALA A 123 12.75 20.88 -12.73
C ALA A 123 12.25 20.60 -11.29
N LEU A 124 12.21 21.62 -10.42
CA LEU A 124 11.78 21.56 -9.03
C LEU A 124 10.38 20.96 -8.79
N PRO A 125 9.33 21.29 -9.56
CA PRO A 125 7.98 20.75 -9.34
C PRO A 125 7.91 19.24 -9.56
N GLY A 126 8.53 18.72 -10.64
CA GLY A 126 8.57 17.28 -10.94
C GLY A 126 9.35 16.49 -9.89
N PHE A 127 10.55 16.94 -9.50
CA PHE A 127 11.30 16.30 -8.41
C PHE A 127 10.58 16.41 -7.07
N GLY A 128 9.88 17.52 -6.81
CA GLY A 128 9.07 17.72 -5.62
C GLY A 128 7.90 16.72 -5.55
N ALA A 129 7.23 16.46 -6.67
CA ALA A 129 6.15 15.49 -6.75
C ALA A 129 6.63 14.06 -6.49
N LEU A 130 7.75 13.65 -7.11
CA LEU A 130 8.40 12.37 -6.84
C LEU A 130 8.80 12.22 -5.36
N GLY A 131 9.38 13.28 -4.77
CA GLY A 131 9.72 13.32 -3.36
C GLY A 131 8.50 13.12 -2.45
N CYS A 132 7.40 13.81 -2.74
CA CYS A 132 6.13 13.64 -2.02
C CYS A 132 5.59 12.21 -2.15
N GLN A 133 5.71 11.60 -3.34
CA GLN A 133 5.26 10.24 -3.59
C GLN A 133 6.09 9.20 -2.82
N LEU A 134 7.42 9.32 -2.82
CA LEU A 134 8.31 8.48 -2.01
C LEU A 134 8.06 8.63 -0.51
N LEU A 135 7.80 9.85 -0.04
CA LEU A 135 7.48 10.08 1.36
C LEU A 135 6.11 9.51 1.72
N SER A 136 5.13 9.55 0.81
CA SER A 136 3.84 8.88 1.01
C SER A 136 4.00 7.36 1.15
N LEU A 137 4.86 6.75 0.32
CA LEU A 137 5.20 5.32 0.41
C LEU A 137 5.91 5.00 1.73
N PHE A 138 6.77 5.90 2.22
CA PHE A 138 7.40 5.78 3.52
C PHE A 138 6.36 5.74 4.65
N ILE A 139 5.34 6.62 4.64
CA ILE A 139 4.26 6.59 5.64
C ILE A 139 3.50 5.25 5.61
N LEU A 140 3.15 4.75 4.42
CA LEU A 140 2.51 3.43 4.29
C LEU A 140 3.42 2.30 4.80
N SER A 141 4.74 2.42 4.63
CA SER A 141 5.70 1.43 5.13
C SER A 141 5.75 1.37 6.66
N ILE A 142 5.46 2.47 7.36
CA ILE A 142 5.33 2.48 8.83
C ILE A 142 4.16 1.60 9.26
N PHE A 143 3.01 1.75 8.60
CA PHE A 143 1.86 0.88 8.82
C PHE A 143 2.21 -0.58 8.54
N GLN A 144 2.85 -0.86 7.40
CA GLN A 144 3.25 -2.22 7.02
C GLN A 144 4.17 -2.86 8.07
N ARG A 145 5.14 -2.12 8.60
CA ARG A 145 6.04 -2.59 9.67
C ARG A 145 5.28 -2.92 10.95
N LYS A 146 4.38 -2.04 11.38
CA LYS A 146 3.57 -2.28 12.59
C LYS A 146 2.67 -3.50 12.43
N MET A 147 2.05 -3.67 11.27
CA MET A 147 1.24 -4.84 10.95
C MET A 147 2.08 -6.12 10.91
N LEU A 148 3.30 -6.08 10.36
CA LEU A 148 4.22 -7.23 10.39
C LEU A 148 4.63 -7.61 11.82
N VAL A 149 4.95 -6.64 12.68
CA VAL A 149 5.24 -6.91 14.09
C VAL A 149 4.04 -7.57 14.75
N LEU A 150 2.85 -7.02 14.56
CA LEU A 150 1.62 -7.58 15.12
C LEU A 150 1.34 -9.01 14.63
N ASN A 151 1.53 -9.28 13.33
CA ASN A 151 1.40 -10.62 12.78
C ASN A 151 2.44 -11.59 13.35
N ARG A 152 3.69 -11.15 13.59
CA ARG A 152 4.73 -12.01 14.19
C ARG A 152 4.39 -12.37 15.64
N GLU A 153 3.93 -11.41 16.42
CA GLU A 153 3.58 -11.62 17.83
C GLU A 153 2.33 -12.48 17.99
N LEU A 154 1.26 -12.17 17.26
CA LEU A 154 -0.04 -12.82 17.46
C LEU A 154 -0.24 -14.06 16.59
N ARG A 155 0.49 -14.19 15.49
CA ARG A 155 0.35 -15.29 14.52
C ARG A 155 1.73 -15.70 13.99
N PRO A 156 2.64 -16.24 14.83
CA PRO A 156 4.01 -16.57 14.42
C PRO A 156 4.09 -17.62 13.31
N GLN A 157 3.04 -18.45 13.15
CA GLN A 157 2.94 -19.44 12.07
C GLN A 157 2.52 -18.82 10.71
N ALA A 158 2.17 -17.53 10.68
CA ALA A 158 1.81 -16.83 9.45
C ALA A 158 3.02 -16.71 8.52
N GLN A 159 2.90 -17.25 7.32
CA GLN A 159 3.93 -17.09 6.30
C GLN A 159 3.97 -15.62 5.83
N ILE A 160 5.18 -15.04 5.84
CA ILE A 160 5.41 -13.70 5.30
C ILE A 160 5.67 -13.83 3.80
N ALA A 161 4.91 -13.10 2.98
CA ALA A 161 5.15 -12.97 1.55
C ALA A 161 6.45 -12.17 1.31
N SER A 162 7.59 -12.85 1.36
CA SER A 162 8.91 -12.27 1.15
C SER A 162 9.46 -12.51 -0.25
N ARG A 163 9.07 -13.62 -0.88
CA ARG A 163 9.53 -14.01 -2.22
C ARG A 163 8.76 -13.24 -3.30
N PHE A 164 9.47 -12.83 -4.34
CA PHE A 164 8.86 -12.33 -5.56
C PHE A 164 8.30 -13.51 -6.34
N THR A 165 7.03 -13.43 -6.71
CA THR A 165 6.41 -14.38 -7.62
C THR A 165 6.74 -13.97 -9.06
N ILE A 166 6.61 -14.91 -10.00
CA ILE A 166 6.80 -14.61 -11.43
C ILE A 166 5.83 -13.50 -11.87
N TRP A 167 4.59 -13.50 -11.34
CA TRP A 167 3.62 -12.44 -11.60
C TRP A 167 4.05 -11.07 -11.09
N ASP A 168 4.69 -11.00 -9.91
CA ASP A 168 5.25 -9.74 -9.41
C ASP A 168 6.32 -9.18 -10.36
N ILE A 169 7.18 -10.06 -10.89
CA ILE A 169 8.24 -9.69 -11.83
C ILE A 169 7.66 -9.25 -13.17
N ILE A 170 6.71 -10.01 -13.73
CA ILE A 170 6.03 -9.65 -14.99
C ILE A 170 5.35 -8.29 -14.83
N LEU A 171 4.63 -8.06 -13.74
CA LEU A 171 3.95 -6.79 -13.49
C LEU A 171 4.95 -5.64 -13.42
N MET A 172 6.07 -5.82 -12.72
CA MET A 172 7.15 -4.83 -12.65
C MET A 172 7.71 -4.51 -14.04
N ILE A 173 8.02 -5.53 -14.85
CA ILE A 173 8.56 -5.34 -16.21
C ILE A 173 7.55 -4.58 -17.09
N VAL A 174 6.27 -4.98 -17.05
CA VAL A 174 5.20 -4.32 -17.83
C VAL A 174 5.04 -2.87 -17.41
N CYS A 175 4.97 -2.57 -16.12
CA CYS A 175 4.85 -1.19 -15.64
C CYS A 175 6.05 -0.32 -16.04
N VAL A 176 7.27 -0.85 -15.93
CA VAL A 176 8.49 -0.13 -16.35
C VAL A 176 8.50 0.09 -17.87
N ALA A 177 8.14 -0.91 -18.67
CA ALA A 177 8.07 -0.79 -20.12
C ALA A 177 7.02 0.25 -20.56
N VAL A 178 5.84 0.25 -19.94
CA VAL A 178 4.79 1.26 -20.19
C VAL A 178 5.27 2.65 -19.78
N PHE A 179 5.93 2.78 -18.63
CA PHE A 179 6.50 4.06 -18.20
C PHE A 179 7.52 4.60 -19.20
N ILE A 180 8.46 3.77 -19.66
CA ILE A 180 9.44 4.14 -20.68
C ILE A 180 8.74 4.54 -21.99
N ALA A 181 7.74 3.78 -22.43
CA ALA A 181 6.98 4.10 -23.64
C ALA A 181 6.27 5.46 -23.52
N LEU A 182 5.66 5.77 -22.37
CA LEU A 182 5.02 7.06 -22.12
C LEU A 182 6.02 8.22 -22.11
N VAL A 183 7.25 8.01 -21.63
CA VAL A 183 8.30 9.04 -21.64
C VAL A 183 8.89 9.27 -23.03
N ILE A 184 8.99 8.22 -23.86
CA ILE A 184 9.56 8.32 -25.21
C ILE A 184 8.54 8.85 -26.22
N PHE A 185 7.28 8.43 -26.12
CA PHE A 185 6.23 8.71 -27.10
C PHE A 185 5.18 9.74 -26.66
N GLY A 186 5.18 10.15 -25.39
CA GLY A 186 4.33 11.20 -24.84
C GLY A 186 5.03 12.54 -24.81
#